data_AF-A0A847YT76-F1
#
_entry.id   AF-A0A847YT76-F1
#
_cell.length_a   1.000
_cell.length_b   1.000
_cell.length_c   1.000
_cell.angle_alpha   90.00
_cell.angle_beta   90.00
_cell.angle_gamma   90.00
#
_symmetry.space_group_name_H-M   'P 1'
#
loop_
_entity.id
_entity.type
_entity.pdbx_description
1 polymer ?
#
loop_
_entity_poly.entity_id
_entity_poly.type
_entity_poly.pdbx_seq_one_letter_code
_entity_poly.pdbx_strand_id
1 'polypeptide(L)'
;MQKILDPDSLEYSTLERVRERAREQGLQEPRRPKGVIPDVPLDLSSRGGSFLVDLYRELVAWYEFSSFQAAIADLKSGEWKNNLGLLLKAHAKDGMAPEEIETDETVIAVRKALQVSEQEATLWGNQKSNLDRLMKMVSRSVEVLKLEAEKGQRSGGIGEKPWPFRNRKSD
;
A
#
# COMPACT_ATOMS: atom_id res chain seq x y z
N MET A 1 32.85 23.90 -15.04
CA MET A 1 32.74 22.42 -14.97
C MET A 1 31.43 22.08 -14.25
N GLN A 2 30.34 21.85 -15.01
CA GLN A 2 29.16 21.19 -14.45
C GLN A 2 29.56 19.74 -14.13
N LYS A 3 29.39 19.33 -12.88
CA LYS A 3 29.35 17.90 -12.56
C LYS A 3 28.09 17.38 -13.24
N ILE A 4 28.27 16.60 -14.31
CA ILE A 4 27.23 15.68 -14.78
C ILE A 4 26.84 14.89 -13.52
N LEU A 5 25.59 15.06 -13.09
CA LEU A 5 25.10 14.41 -11.89
C LEU A 5 25.02 12.91 -12.22
N ASP A 6 25.97 12.17 -11.67
CA ASP A 6 26.00 10.71 -11.71
C ASP A 6 24.60 10.15 -11.33
N PRO A 7 23.99 9.29 -12.16
CA PRO A 7 22.66 8.73 -11.91
C PRO A 7 22.49 8.14 -10.50
N ASP A 8 23.53 7.48 -9.98
CA ASP A 8 23.51 6.88 -8.64
C ASP A 8 23.42 7.96 -7.53
N SER A 9 24.11 9.09 -7.71
CA SER A 9 24.00 10.23 -6.80
C SER A 9 22.61 10.89 -6.85
N LEU A 10 21.99 10.91 -8.02
CA LEU A 10 20.62 11.41 -8.20
C LEU A 10 19.60 10.50 -7.52
N GLU A 11 19.76 9.19 -7.64
CA GLU A 11 18.91 8.21 -6.97
C GLU A 11 19.00 8.35 -5.45
N TYR A 12 20.22 8.38 -4.90
CA TYR A 12 20.42 8.54 -3.46
C TYR A 12 19.77 9.84 -2.92
N SER A 13 20.02 10.97 -3.58
CA SER A 13 19.45 12.26 -3.16
C SER A 13 17.93 12.31 -3.26
N THR A 14 17.36 11.64 -4.27
CA THR A 14 15.91 11.52 -4.44
C THR A 14 15.30 10.70 -3.31
N LEU A 15 15.92 9.58 -2.94
CA LEU A 15 15.44 8.74 -1.84
C LEU A 15 15.47 9.46 -0.49
N GLU A 16 16.51 10.25 -0.22
CA GLU A 16 16.59 11.06 1.01
C GLU A 16 15.47 12.11 1.08
N ARG A 17 15.20 12.85 -0.03
CA ARG A 17 14.10 13.83 -0.06
C ARG A 17 12.73 13.18 0.08
N VAL A 18 12.54 12.00 -0.52
CA VAL A 18 11.29 11.24 -0.37
C VAL A 18 11.08 10.83 1.09
N ARG A 19 12.14 10.38 1.78
CA ARG A 19 12.07 10.05 3.21
C ARG A 19 11.75 11.28 4.06
N GLU A 20 12.37 12.41 3.78
CA GLU A 20 12.10 13.67 4.46
C GLU A 20 10.65 14.10 4.30
N ARG A 21 10.14 14.16 3.06
CA ARG A 21 8.74 14.49 2.80
C ARG A 21 7.76 13.50 3.41
N ALA A 22 8.08 12.21 3.40
CA ALA A 22 7.24 11.20 4.05
C ALA A 22 7.12 11.50 5.55
N ARG A 23 8.21 11.90 6.22
CA ARG A 23 8.18 12.31 7.62
C ARG A 23 7.38 13.60 7.83
N GLU A 24 7.55 14.60 6.97
CA GLU A 24 6.81 15.87 7.02
C GLU A 24 5.29 15.66 6.86
N GLN A 25 4.88 14.71 6.02
CA GLN A 25 3.49 14.31 5.84
C GLN A 25 2.96 13.41 6.97
N GLY A 26 3.80 13.08 7.95
CA GLY A 26 3.44 12.18 9.04
C GLY A 26 3.23 10.73 8.60
N LEU A 27 3.75 10.33 7.44
CA LEU A 27 3.71 8.95 6.98
C LEU A 27 4.61 8.09 7.87
N GLN A 28 3.99 7.27 8.71
CA GLN A 28 4.71 6.27 9.49
C GLN A 28 4.90 5.02 8.65
N GLU A 29 6.13 4.51 8.58
CA GLU A 29 6.44 3.27 7.89
C GLU A 29 5.84 2.09 8.66
N PRO A 30 4.81 1.41 8.12
CA PRO A 30 4.25 0.23 8.74
C PRO A 30 5.22 -0.94 8.59
N ARG A 31 5.20 -1.87 9.55
CA ARG A 31 5.93 -3.12 9.39
C ARG A 31 5.35 -3.91 8.23
N ARG A 32 6.22 -4.38 7.33
CA ARG A 32 5.81 -5.30 6.27
C ARG A 32 5.14 -6.55 6.91
N PRO A 33 3.90 -6.87 6.53
CA PRO A 33 3.25 -8.09 7.01
C PRO A 33 4.05 -9.33 6.60
N LYS A 34 4.00 -10.37 7.43
CA LYS A 34 4.67 -11.64 7.13
C LYS A 34 3.83 -12.46 6.14
N GLY A 35 4.50 -13.23 5.30
CA GLY A 35 3.84 -14.14 4.36
C GLY A 35 3.36 -13.45 3.09
N VAL A 36 2.30 -14.00 2.52
CA VAL A 36 1.64 -13.50 1.30
C VAL A 36 0.34 -12.78 1.68
N ILE A 37 -0.22 -12.05 0.72
CA ILE A 37 -1.51 -11.41 0.88
C ILE A 37 -2.57 -12.51 1.04
N PRO A 38 -3.41 -12.47 2.08
CA PRO A 38 -4.35 -13.54 2.34
C PRO A 38 -5.47 -13.54 1.30
N ASP A 39 -5.82 -14.74 0.83
CA ASP A 39 -6.99 -14.94 -0.01
C ASP A 39 -8.26 -14.86 0.83
N VAL A 40 -9.30 -14.23 0.27
CA VAL A 40 -10.62 -14.19 0.90
C VAL A 40 -11.48 -15.31 0.29
N PRO A 41 -11.92 -16.29 1.09
CA PRO A 41 -12.79 -17.35 0.60
C PRO A 41 -14.09 -16.80 0.01
N LEU A 42 -14.61 -17.47 -1.02
CA LEU A 42 -15.91 -17.11 -1.64
C LEU A 42 -17.08 -17.26 -0.66
N ASP A 43 -17.00 -18.26 0.22
CA ASP A 43 -17.97 -18.51 1.26
C ASP A 43 -17.39 -18.11 2.63
N LEU A 44 -17.83 -16.94 3.11
CA LEU A 44 -17.48 -16.38 4.41
C LEU A 44 -18.52 -16.71 5.50
N SER A 45 -19.75 -17.08 5.14
CA SER A 45 -20.81 -17.32 6.13
C SER A 45 -20.64 -18.65 6.83
N SER A 46 -20.04 -19.65 6.17
CA SER A 46 -19.67 -20.91 6.81
C SER A 46 -18.41 -20.84 7.70
N ARG A 47 -17.73 -19.68 7.74
CA ARG A 47 -16.51 -19.49 8.52
C ARG A 47 -16.83 -18.99 9.92
N GLY A 48 -16.08 -19.49 10.91
CA GLY A 48 -16.22 -19.05 12.29
C GLY A 48 -15.81 -17.59 12.48
N GLY A 49 -16.42 -16.90 13.45
CA GLY A 49 -16.13 -15.48 13.71
C GLY A 49 -14.66 -15.17 14.04
N SER A 50 -13.94 -16.09 14.70
CA SER A 50 -12.50 -15.94 14.96
C SER A 50 -11.68 -15.86 13.67
N PHE A 51 -11.99 -16.74 12.70
CA PHE A 51 -11.33 -16.73 11.40
C PHE A 51 -11.53 -15.41 10.67
N LEU A 52 -12.76 -14.86 10.68
CA LEU A 52 -13.04 -13.60 10.00
C LEU A 52 -12.35 -12.40 10.65
N VAL A 53 -12.23 -12.38 11.98
CA VAL A 53 -11.50 -11.34 12.71
C VAL A 53 -10.00 -11.40 12.39
N ASP A 54 -9.42 -12.60 12.37
CA ASP A 54 -8.00 -12.78 12.05
C ASP A 54 -7.71 -12.42 10.58
N LEU A 55 -8.55 -12.88 9.64
CA LEU A 55 -8.47 -12.51 8.22
C LEU A 55 -8.57 -10.99 8.04
N TYR A 56 -9.51 -10.34 8.73
CA TYR A 56 -9.66 -8.88 8.67
C TYR A 56 -8.40 -8.17 9.17
N ARG A 57 -7.80 -8.62 10.28
CA ARG A 57 -6.55 -8.04 10.81
C ARG A 57 -5.39 -8.19 9.84
N GLU A 58 -5.25 -9.34 9.20
CA GLU A 58 -4.20 -9.55 8.19
C GLU A 58 -4.40 -8.64 6.96
N LEU A 59 -5.65 -8.49 6.49
CA LEU A 59 -5.98 -7.59 5.40
C LEU A 59 -5.71 -6.12 5.75
N VAL A 60 -6.01 -5.69 6.98
CA VAL A 60 -5.68 -4.34 7.47
C VAL A 60 -4.18 -4.09 7.42
N ALA A 61 -3.38 -5.03 7.93
CA ALA A 61 -1.92 -4.87 7.93
C ALA A 61 -1.35 -4.76 6.50
N TRP A 62 -1.87 -5.57 5.57
CA TRP A 62 -1.52 -5.46 4.15
C TRP A 62 -1.99 -4.17 3.52
N TYR A 63 -3.19 -3.69 3.86
CA TYR A 63 -3.74 -2.44 3.36
C TYR A 63 -2.89 -1.24 3.80
N GLU A 64 -2.51 -1.18 5.07
CA GLU A 64 -1.64 -0.13 5.62
C GLU A 64 -0.28 -0.13 4.91
N PHE A 65 0.33 -1.31 4.76
CA PHE A 65 1.60 -1.45 4.06
C PHE A 65 1.51 -1.03 2.58
N SER A 66 0.53 -1.53 1.83
CA SER A 66 0.34 -1.14 0.43
C SER A 66 -0.01 0.34 0.27
N SER A 67 -0.76 0.92 1.22
CA SER A 67 -1.06 2.36 1.24
C SER A 67 0.19 3.20 1.42
N PHE A 68 1.08 2.81 2.34
CA PHE A 68 2.36 3.46 2.53
C PHE A 68 3.24 3.35 1.28
N GLN A 69 3.36 2.15 0.70
CA GLN A 69 4.16 1.95 -0.52
C GLN A 69 3.63 2.78 -1.69
N ALA A 70 2.31 2.88 -1.86
CA ALA A 70 1.70 3.75 -2.88
C ALA A 70 2.07 5.22 -2.66
N ALA A 71 2.01 5.71 -1.41
CA ALA A 71 2.37 7.09 -1.09
C ALA A 71 3.87 7.37 -1.34
N ILE A 72 4.76 6.44 -0.97
CA ILE A 72 6.19 6.56 -1.24
C ILE A 72 6.47 6.58 -2.75
N ALA A 73 5.81 5.72 -3.53
CA ALA A 73 5.99 5.68 -4.97
C ALA A 73 5.48 6.98 -5.64
N ASP A 74 4.37 7.55 -5.17
CA ASP A 74 3.85 8.84 -5.63
C ASP A 74 4.83 9.99 -5.33
N LEU A 75 5.39 10.03 -4.11
CA LEU A 75 6.43 10.99 -3.73
C LEU A 75 7.70 10.86 -4.60
N LYS A 76 8.14 9.62 -4.88
CA LYS A 76 9.26 9.36 -5.80
C LYS A 76 8.98 9.91 -7.19
N SER A 77 7.80 9.64 -7.75
CA SER A 77 7.40 10.15 -9.06
C SER A 77 7.43 11.68 -9.09
N GLY A 78 6.88 12.33 -8.07
CA GLY A 78 6.95 13.77 -7.92
C GLY A 78 8.38 14.32 -7.94
N GLU A 79 9.31 13.68 -7.23
CA GLU A 79 10.72 14.09 -7.23
C GLU A 79 11.43 13.82 -8.56
N TRP A 80 11.20 12.68 -9.19
CA TRP A 80 11.77 12.39 -10.50
C TRP A 80 11.27 13.36 -11.57
N LYS A 81 9.99 13.72 -11.52
CA LYS A 81 9.40 14.73 -12.40
C LYS A 81 10.02 16.11 -12.18
N ASN A 82 10.27 16.49 -10.93
CA ASN A 82 10.97 17.73 -10.60
C ASN A 82 12.41 17.73 -11.13
N ASN A 83 13.15 16.64 -10.90
CA ASN A 83 14.52 16.47 -11.39
C ASN A 83 14.60 16.54 -12.92
N LEU A 84 13.68 15.87 -13.62
CA LEU A 84 13.58 15.95 -15.09
C LEU A 84 13.34 17.39 -15.55
N GLY A 85 12.41 18.10 -14.91
CA GLY A 85 12.13 19.50 -15.22
C GLY A 85 13.32 20.43 -15.00
N LEU A 86 14.13 20.19 -13.97
CA LEU A 86 15.35 20.96 -13.71
C LEU A 86 16.45 20.65 -14.74
N LEU A 87 16.64 19.38 -15.10
CA LEU A 87 17.59 18.95 -16.12
C LEU A 87 17.27 19.58 -17.48
N LEU A 88 16.02 19.46 -17.94
CA LEU A 88 15.59 20.02 -19.23
C LEU A 88 15.78 21.55 -19.27
N LYS A 89 15.52 22.26 -18.17
CA LYS A 89 15.76 23.70 -18.07
C LYS A 89 17.26 24.06 -18.09
N ALA A 90 18.11 23.23 -17.48
CA ALA A 90 19.55 23.42 -17.50
C ALA A 90 20.09 23.24 -18.93
N HIS A 91 19.75 22.14 -19.59
CA HIS A 91 20.15 21.90 -20.98
C HIS A 91 19.67 23.00 -21.94
N ALA A 92 18.43 23.49 -21.77
CA ALA A 92 17.91 24.61 -22.58
C ALA A 92 18.70 25.91 -22.36
N LYS A 93 19.17 26.18 -21.13
CA LYS A 93 20.04 27.34 -20.84
C LYS A 93 21.43 27.18 -21.44
N ASP A 94 21.93 25.97 -21.51
CA ASP A 94 23.22 25.64 -22.11
C ASP A 94 23.16 25.62 -23.66
N GLY A 95 21.97 25.86 -24.23
CA GLY A 95 21.77 25.99 -25.67
C GLY A 95 21.80 24.65 -26.42
N MET A 96 21.69 23.52 -25.70
CA MET A 96 21.64 22.20 -26.32
C MET A 96 20.40 22.05 -27.21
N ALA A 97 20.59 21.41 -28.36
CA ALA A 97 19.49 21.11 -29.27
C ALA A 97 18.59 20.03 -28.66
N PRO A 98 17.26 20.05 -28.92
CA PRO A 98 16.33 19.05 -28.38
C PRO A 98 16.75 17.59 -28.64
N GLU A 99 17.32 17.30 -29.80
CA GLU A 99 17.77 15.97 -30.19
C GLU A 99 18.97 15.49 -29.36
N GLU A 100 19.85 16.41 -28.95
CA GLU A 100 20.97 16.12 -28.06
C GLU A 100 20.46 15.81 -26.65
N ILE A 101 19.44 16.54 -26.18
CA ILE A 101 18.79 16.31 -24.87
C ILE A 101 18.10 14.94 -24.84
N GLU A 102 17.51 14.50 -25.95
CA GLU A 102 16.85 13.19 -26.03
C GLU A 102 17.81 12.00 -25.95
N THR A 103 19.08 12.22 -26.32
CA THR A 103 20.14 11.19 -26.27
C THR A 103 21.04 11.30 -25.04
N ASP A 104 20.85 12.34 -24.21
CA ASP A 104 21.57 12.50 -22.95
C ASP A 104 21.25 11.35 -21.97
N GLU A 105 22.30 10.66 -21.52
CA GLU A 105 22.19 9.49 -20.64
C GLU A 105 21.51 9.80 -19.30
N THR A 106 21.74 11.01 -18.77
CA THR A 106 21.14 11.46 -17.51
C THR A 106 19.64 11.69 -17.69
N VAL A 107 19.24 12.34 -18.78
CA VAL A 107 17.83 12.55 -19.13
C VAL A 107 17.12 11.22 -19.34
N ILE A 108 17.73 10.28 -20.05
CA ILE A 108 17.19 8.92 -20.26
C ILE A 108 17.02 8.20 -18.92
N ALA A 109 18.04 8.22 -18.06
CA ALA A 109 17.99 7.58 -16.74
C ALA A 109 16.87 8.15 -15.87
N VAL A 110 16.72 9.47 -15.82
CA VAL A 110 15.66 10.12 -15.03
C VAL A 110 14.27 9.84 -15.60
N ARG A 111 14.10 9.83 -16.93
CA ARG A 111 12.83 9.43 -17.57
C ARG A 111 12.45 7.99 -17.22
N LYS A 112 13.42 7.08 -17.25
CA LYS A 112 13.21 5.68 -16.87
C LYS A 112 12.84 5.55 -15.40
N ALA A 113 13.54 6.25 -14.51
CA ALA A 113 13.24 6.24 -13.08
C ALA A 113 11.84 6.80 -12.77
N LEU A 114 11.46 7.88 -13.46
CA LEU A 114 10.09 8.43 -13.39
C LEU A 114 9.07 7.38 -13.81
N GLN A 115 9.24 6.77 -14.98
CA GLN A 115 8.32 5.75 -15.50
C GLN A 115 8.16 4.57 -14.53
N VAL A 116 9.27 4.07 -13.96
CA VAL A 116 9.23 2.99 -12.96
C VAL A 116 8.44 3.42 -11.73
N SER A 117 8.69 4.61 -11.19
CA SER A 117 7.96 5.10 -10.00
C SER A 117 6.47 5.32 -10.24
N GLU A 118 6.06 5.77 -11.43
CA GLU A 118 4.65 5.90 -11.82
C GLU A 118 3.95 4.54 -11.94
N GLN A 119 4.65 3.55 -12.49
CA GLN A 119 4.17 2.17 -12.56
C GLN A 119 4.02 1.56 -11.16
N GLU A 120 5.01 1.76 -10.27
CA GLU A 120 4.94 1.33 -8.87
C GLU A 120 3.74 1.97 -8.15
N ALA A 121 3.53 3.28 -8.30
CA ALA A 121 2.41 3.99 -7.69
C ALA A 121 1.06 3.42 -8.15
N THR A 122 0.94 3.10 -9.44
CA THR A 122 -0.26 2.48 -10.02
C THR A 122 -0.48 1.07 -9.47
N LEU A 123 0.56 0.24 -9.44
CA LEU A 123 0.49 -1.14 -8.93
C LEU A 123 0.09 -1.17 -7.45
N TRP A 124 0.74 -0.37 -6.61
CA TRP A 124 0.41 -0.29 -5.19
C TRP A 124 -0.97 0.34 -4.95
N GLY A 125 -1.37 1.33 -5.74
CA GLY A 125 -2.70 1.93 -5.70
C GLY A 125 -3.81 0.91 -6.03
N ASN A 126 -3.59 0.07 -7.04
CA ASN A 126 -4.50 -1.02 -7.39
C ASN A 126 -4.57 -2.07 -6.28
N GLN A 127 -3.41 -2.46 -5.72
CA GLN A 127 -3.34 -3.43 -4.62
C GLN A 127 -4.08 -2.92 -3.39
N LYS A 128 -3.86 -1.66 -3.00
CA LYS A 128 -4.58 -0.97 -1.91
C LYS A 128 -6.09 -1.00 -2.14
N SER A 129 -6.54 -0.68 -3.35
CA SER A 129 -7.96 -0.64 -3.70
C SER A 129 -8.60 -2.03 -3.63
N ASN A 130 -7.88 -3.06 -4.07
CA ASN A 130 -8.33 -4.44 -3.93
C ASN A 130 -8.44 -4.85 -2.46
N LEU A 131 -7.43 -4.55 -1.64
CA LEU A 131 -7.44 -4.84 -0.21
C LEU A 131 -8.60 -4.14 0.52
N ASP A 132 -8.87 -2.87 0.21
CA ASP A 132 -10.04 -2.14 0.75
C ASP A 132 -11.36 -2.84 0.43
N ARG A 133 -11.53 -3.31 -0.82
CA ARG A 133 -12.71 -4.09 -1.22
C ARG A 133 -12.82 -5.39 -0.41
N LEU A 134 -11.73 -6.13 -0.27
CA LEU A 134 -11.68 -7.38 0.49
C LEU A 134 -12.02 -7.15 1.98
N MET A 135 -11.45 -6.11 2.59
CA MET A 135 -11.76 -5.71 3.96
C MET A 135 -13.25 -5.39 4.14
N LYS A 136 -13.85 -4.63 3.21
CA LYS A 136 -15.28 -4.31 3.23
C LYS A 136 -16.15 -5.57 3.14
N MET A 137 -15.76 -6.56 2.33
CA MET A 137 -16.47 -7.84 2.25
C MET A 137 -16.41 -8.58 3.59
N VAL A 138 -15.22 -8.75 4.17
CA VAL A 138 -15.04 -9.45 5.45
C VAL A 138 -15.76 -8.73 6.60
N SER A 139 -15.67 -7.40 6.68
CA SER A 139 -16.36 -6.61 7.71
C SER A 139 -17.88 -6.80 7.66
N ARG A 140 -18.48 -6.79 6.46
CA ARG A 140 -19.92 -7.04 6.29
C ARG A 140 -20.31 -8.44 6.74
N SER A 141 -19.50 -9.46 6.43
CA SER A 141 -19.76 -10.82 6.90
C SER A 141 -19.72 -10.93 8.43
N VAL A 142 -18.78 -10.24 9.08
CA VAL A 142 -18.72 -10.16 10.56
C VAL A 142 -19.97 -9.50 11.13
N GLU A 143 -20.46 -8.42 10.51
CA GLU A 143 -21.69 -7.74 10.95
C GLU A 143 -22.93 -8.63 10.81
N VAL A 144 -23.08 -9.35 9.71
CA VAL A 144 -24.19 -10.28 9.48
C VAL A 144 -24.21 -11.37 10.56
N LEU A 145 -23.06 -12.01 10.84
CA LEU A 145 -22.96 -13.05 11.87
C LEU A 145 -23.31 -12.51 13.27
N LYS A 146 -22.92 -11.28 13.59
CA LYS A 146 -23.31 -10.62 14.86
C LYS A 146 -24.83 -10.46 14.95
N LEU A 147 -25.47 -9.98 13.88
CA LEU A 147 -26.93 -9.80 13.84
C LEU A 147 -27.68 -11.14 13.93
N GLU A 148 -27.17 -12.20 13.31
CA GLU A 148 -27.74 -13.55 13.41
C GLU A 148 -27.64 -14.11 14.84
N ALA A 149 -26.49 -13.91 15.51
CA ALA A 149 -26.31 -14.28 16.90
C ALA A 149 -27.27 -13.52 17.83
N GLU A 150 -27.44 -12.21 17.63
CA GLU A 150 -28.40 -11.39 18.39
C GLU A 150 -29.86 -11.81 18.16
N LYS A 151 -30.24 -12.15 16.91
CA LYS A 151 -31.57 -12.67 16.60
C LYS A 151 -31.82 -14.02 17.26
N GLY A 152 -30.86 -14.95 17.20
CA GLY A 152 -30.93 -16.25 17.86
C GLY A 152 -31.10 -16.13 19.38
N GLN A 153 -30.43 -15.16 20.00
CA GLN A 153 -30.61 -14.86 21.43
C GLN A 153 -31.99 -14.26 21.75
N ARG A 154 -32.55 -13.43 20.86
CA ARG A 154 -33.90 -12.84 21.04
C ARG A 154 -35.03 -13.85 20.80
N SER A 155 -34.82 -14.86 19.95
CA SER A 155 -35.79 -15.95 19.72
C SER A 155 -35.62 -17.14 20.68
N GLY A 156 -34.49 -17.24 21.39
CA GLY A 156 -34.14 -18.33 22.33
C GLY A 156 -34.74 -18.22 23.74
N GLY A 157 -35.87 -17.53 23.90
CA GLY A 157 -36.64 -17.46 25.15
C GLY A 157 -37.32 -18.76 25.57
N ILE A 158 -37.12 -19.87 24.84
CA ILE A 158 -37.49 -21.22 25.26
C ILE A 158 -36.34 -22.17 24.91
N GLY A 159 -35.37 -22.24 25.83
CA GLY A 159 -34.61 -23.46 26.11
C GLY A 159 -33.74 -24.07 25.00
N GLU A 160 -32.68 -23.38 24.56
CA GLU A 160 -31.49 -24.07 24.03
C GLU A 160 -30.20 -23.44 24.58
N LYS A 161 -29.24 -24.30 24.93
CA LYS A 161 -28.07 -24.00 25.75
C LYS A 161 -27.19 -22.88 25.17
N PRO A 162 -26.57 -22.04 26.02
CA PRO A 162 -25.60 -21.06 25.56
C PRO A 162 -24.35 -21.74 24.99
N TRP A 163 -23.78 -21.08 23.97
CA TRP A 163 -22.52 -21.43 23.32
C TRP A 163 -21.42 -21.82 24.32
N PRO A 164 -20.67 -22.92 24.10
CA PRO A 164 -19.65 -23.33 25.06
C PRO A 164 -18.37 -22.51 24.83
N PHE A 165 -18.15 -21.51 25.67
CA PHE A 165 -16.77 -21.14 26.01
C PHE A 165 -16.16 -22.36 26.72
N ARG A 166 -15.31 -23.11 26.01
CA ARG A 166 -14.49 -24.18 26.58
C ARG A 166 -13.63 -23.61 27.70
N ASN A 167 -14.01 -23.84 28.96
CA ASN A 167 -13.05 -23.83 30.06
C ASN A 167 -12.51 -25.25 30.23
N ARG A 168 -11.31 -25.47 29.68
CA ARG A 168 -10.43 -26.58 30.09
C ARG A 168 -9.87 -26.28 31.47
N LYS A 169 -10.19 -27.14 32.44
CA LYS A 169 -9.38 -27.52 33.61
C LYS A 169 -9.78 -28.99 33.85
N SER A 170 -8.97 -30.04 33.68
CA SER A 170 -7.71 -30.42 34.36
C SER A 170 -7.84 -30.07 35.84
N ASP A 171 -8.17 -30.98 36.77
CA ASP A 171 -7.95 -32.43 36.88
C ASP A 171 -9.17 -33.17 37.45
#